data_AF-A0A0S2S8N0-F1
#
_entry.id   AF-A0A0S2S8N0-F1
#
_cell.length_a   1.000
_cell.length_b   1.000
_cell.length_c   1.000
_cell.angle_alpha   90.00
_cell.angle_beta   90.00
_cell.angle_gamma   90.00
#
_symmetry.space_group_name_H-M   'P 1'
#
loop_
_entity.id
_entity.type
_entity.pdbx_description
1 polymer ?
#
loop_
_entity_poly.entity_id
_entity_poly.type
_entity_poly.pdbx_seq_one_letter_code
_entity_poly.pdbx_strand_id
1 'polypeptide(L)'
;MLFCFVLVYNNYIPKRAVNFNMKGKKDMVIDNVKTRNFPFEVIDGEEHYPLHSAAVIESITGQIPDEVKPSVTIDYDQIPEAYFKRMKLELGIRSVDPKQASHFEQRLLETLDQEGAFTK
;
A
#
# COMPACT_ATOMS: atom_id res chain seq x y z
N MET A 1 -22.45 -4.78 -19.64
CA MET A 1 -21.27 -4.09 -20.21
C MET A 1 -20.41 -3.67 -19.02
N LEU A 2 -19.23 -4.28 -18.93
CA LEU A 2 -18.22 -4.16 -17.87
C LEU A 2 -17.50 -2.81 -18.03
N PHE A 3 -17.23 -2.05 -16.96
CA PHE A 3 -15.97 -1.29 -16.78
C PHE A 3 -15.89 -0.62 -15.38
N CYS A 4 -14.68 -0.69 -14.82
CA CYS A 4 -14.22 -0.37 -13.48
C CYS A 4 -14.38 1.10 -13.04
N PHE A 5 -14.62 1.33 -11.75
CA PHE A 5 -14.11 2.51 -11.06
C PHE A 5 -13.50 2.15 -9.70
N VAL A 6 -12.32 2.71 -9.51
CA VAL A 6 -11.36 2.47 -8.43
C VAL A 6 -11.77 3.24 -7.18
N LEU A 7 -11.66 2.54 -6.05
CA LEU A 7 -11.60 2.96 -4.64
C LEU A 7 -11.50 4.46 -4.36
N VAL A 8 -12.56 5.01 -3.77
CA VAL A 8 -12.53 6.22 -2.93
C VAL A 8 -13.03 5.79 -1.55
N TYR A 9 -12.11 5.49 -0.63
CA TYR A 9 -12.47 5.23 0.77
C TYR A 9 -12.63 6.57 1.50
N ASN A 10 -13.89 6.92 1.72
CA ASN A 10 -14.36 7.97 2.61
C ASN A 10 -13.96 7.66 4.06
N ASN A 11 -13.14 8.52 4.66
CA ASN A 11 -12.90 8.56 6.10
C ASN A 11 -13.87 9.55 6.77
N TYR A 12 -15.11 9.13 6.99
CA TYR A 12 -15.98 9.75 7.97
C TYR A 12 -16.82 8.68 8.68
N ILE A 13 -16.29 8.12 9.77
CA ILE A 13 -17.09 7.42 10.78
C ILE A 13 -16.74 8.00 12.16
N PRO A 14 -17.74 8.47 12.92
CA PRO A 14 -17.56 9.18 14.19
C PRO A 14 -16.96 8.28 15.27
N LYS A 15 -16.35 8.91 16.27
CA LYS A 15 -15.80 8.32 17.50
C LYS A 15 -16.70 7.25 18.14
N ARG A 16 -16.56 5.98 17.73
CA ARG A 16 -16.83 4.76 18.52
C ARG A 16 -16.48 3.49 17.72
N ALA A 17 -15.22 3.32 17.36
CA ALA A 17 -14.65 2.01 17.13
C ALA A 17 -13.16 2.13 17.41
N VAL A 18 -12.64 1.27 18.28
CA VAL A 18 -11.21 1.15 18.52
C VAL A 18 -10.62 0.62 17.22
N ASN A 19 -10.08 1.53 16.40
CA ASN A 19 -9.43 1.18 15.15
C ASN A 19 -8.08 0.54 15.51
N PHE A 20 -8.05 -0.79 15.61
CA PHE A 20 -6.83 -1.56 15.85
C PHE A 20 -6.00 -1.58 14.56
N ASN A 21 -5.35 -0.46 14.24
CA ASN A 21 -4.33 -0.47 13.20
C ASN A 21 -3.11 -1.22 13.73
N MET A 22 -3.08 -2.53 13.50
CA MET A 22 -1.96 -3.39 13.89
C MET A 22 -1.02 -3.55 12.71
N LYS A 23 0.20 -3.07 12.87
CA LYS A 23 1.29 -3.31 11.92
C LYS A 23 2.06 -4.55 12.35
N GLY A 24 2.33 -5.43 11.41
CA GLY A 24 3.04 -6.68 11.67
C GLY A 24 3.95 -7.08 10.52
N LYS A 25 4.65 -8.20 10.74
CA LYS A 25 5.50 -8.86 9.75
C LYS A 25 5.14 -10.33 9.71
N LYS A 26 5.10 -10.92 8.53
CA LYS A 26 4.87 -12.36 8.37
C LYS A 26 5.59 -12.92 7.17
N ASP A 27 5.72 -14.24 7.15
CA ASP A 27 6.23 -14.96 5.99
C ASP A 27 5.09 -15.14 4.97
N MET A 28 5.39 -14.93 3.70
CA MET A 28 4.42 -15.03 2.60
C MET A 28 5.04 -15.71 1.38
N VAL A 29 4.19 -16.20 0.47
CA VAL A 29 4.62 -16.63 -0.86
C VAL A 29 4.03 -15.66 -1.87
N ILE A 30 4.91 -15.00 -2.65
CA ILE A 30 4.55 -14.03 -3.68
C ILE A 30 5.25 -14.46 -4.96
N ASP A 31 4.49 -14.64 -6.04
CA ASP A 31 5.02 -15.07 -7.35
C ASP A 31 5.94 -16.31 -7.25
N ASN A 32 5.49 -17.35 -6.54
CA ASN A 32 6.24 -18.58 -6.26
C ASN A 32 7.58 -18.41 -5.52
N VAL A 33 7.87 -17.22 -4.98
CA VAL A 33 9.04 -16.95 -4.14
C VAL A 33 8.62 -16.84 -2.68
N LYS A 34 9.37 -17.48 -1.78
CA LYS A 34 9.15 -17.33 -0.34
C LYS A 34 9.68 -15.97 0.11
N THR A 35 8.91 -15.25 0.89
CA THR A 35 9.29 -13.98 1.51
C THR A 35 9.22 -14.09 3.01
N ARG A 36 10.19 -13.53 3.71
CA ARG A 36 10.22 -13.41 5.18
C ARG A 36 10.06 -11.98 5.61
N ASN A 37 9.53 -11.78 6.82
CA ASN A 37 9.39 -10.46 7.43
C ASN A 37 8.57 -9.45 6.58
N PHE A 38 7.68 -9.94 5.73
CA PHE A 38 6.91 -9.09 4.82
C PHE A 38 5.90 -8.25 5.63
N PRO A 39 5.86 -6.92 5.43
CA PRO A 39 5.02 -6.04 6.23
C PRO A 39 3.54 -6.14 5.86
N PHE A 40 2.67 -6.12 6.87
CA PHE A 40 1.23 -6.04 6.69
C PHE A 40 0.61 -5.07 7.72
N GLU A 41 -0.57 -4.56 7.39
CA GLU A 41 -1.37 -3.71 8.27
C GLU A 41 -2.77 -4.32 8.40
N VAL A 42 -3.31 -4.39 9.61
CA VAL A 42 -4.69 -4.79 9.84
C VAL A 42 -5.54 -3.54 9.97
N ILE A 43 -6.51 -3.36 9.09
CA ILE A 43 -7.44 -2.22 9.08
C ILE A 43 -8.84 -2.81 9.14
N ASP A 44 -9.63 -2.40 10.14
CA ASP A 44 -10.99 -2.93 10.37
C ASP A 44 -11.09 -4.47 10.45
N GLY A 45 -10.00 -5.14 10.88
CA GLY A 45 -9.92 -6.60 10.99
C GLY A 45 -9.50 -7.32 9.71
N GLU A 46 -9.28 -6.59 8.61
CA GLU A 46 -8.79 -7.12 7.35
C GLU A 46 -7.28 -6.89 7.19
N GLU A 47 -6.56 -7.89 6.68
CA GLU A 47 -5.13 -7.77 6.40
C GLU A 47 -4.89 -7.08 5.04
N HIS A 48 -4.20 -5.95 5.09
CA HIS A 48 -3.76 -5.18 3.94
C HIS A 48 -2.24 -5.21 3.80
N TYR A 49 -1.79 -5.24 2.55
CA TYR A 49 -0.37 -5.20 2.21
C TYR A 49 -0.03 -3.84 1.62
N PRO A 50 1.02 -3.15 2.12
CA PRO A 50 1.40 -1.87 1.55
C PRO A 50 1.82 -2.04 0.09
N LEU A 51 1.23 -1.22 -0.79
CA LEU A 51 1.45 -1.30 -2.24
C LEU A 51 2.94 -1.25 -2.63
N HIS A 52 3.71 -0.38 -1.98
CA HIS A 52 5.14 -0.25 -2.25
C HIS A 52 5.93 -1.51 -1.88
N SER A 53 5.51 -2.24 -0.84
CA SER A 53 6.15 -3.48 -0.40
C SER A 53 5.94 -4.60 -1.41
N ALA A 54 4.71 -4.73 -1.94
CA ALA A 54 4.38 -5.69 -2.99
C ALA A 54 5.18 -5.41 -4.28
N ALA A 55 5.22 -4.15 -4.72
CA ALA A 55 5.94 -3.75 -5.92
C ALA A 55 7.46 -4.03 -5.84
N VAL A 56 8.07 -3.84 -4.66
CA VAL A 56 9.49 -4.19 -4.44
C VAL A 56 9.73 -5.68 -4.64
N ILE A 57 8.88 -6.53 -4.07
CA ILE A 57 9.01 -7.98 -4.21
C ILE A 57 8.78 -8.39 -5.67
N GLU A 58 7.72 -7.92 -6.32
CA GLU A 58 7.45 -8.24 -7.73
C GLU A 58 8.60 -7.82 -8.66
N SER A 59 9.22 -6.66 -8.41
CA SER A 59 10.39 -6.20 -9.18
C SER A 59 11.59 -7.14 -9.00
N ILE A 60 11.79 -7.69 -7.79
CA ILE A 60 12.86 -8.65 -7.52
C ILE A 60 12.52 -10.01 -8.13
N THR A 61 11.30 -10.52 -7.94
CA THR A 61 10.90 -11.84 -8.47
C THR A 61 10.86 -11.87 -9.99
N GLY A 62 10.54 -10.75 -10.65
CA GLY A 62 10.60 -10.60 -12.11
C GLY A 62 12.00 -10.73 -12.70
N GLN A 63 13.06 -10.62 -11.88
CA GLN A 63 14.46 -10.82 -12.32
C GLN A 63 14.95 -12.25 -12.07
N ILE A 64 14.16 -13.07 -11.37
CA ILE A 64 14.51 -14.44 -11.01
C ILE A 64 13.89 -15.39 -12.06
N PRO A 65 14.68 -16.31 -12.66
CA PRO A 65 14.13 -17.32 -13.56
C PRO A 65 13.09 -18.22 -12.85
N ASP A 66 11.99 -18.55 -13.54
CA ASP A 66 10.87 -19.29 -12.95
C ASP A 66 11.27 -20.64 -12.35
N GLU A 67 12.26 -21.30 -12.94
CA GLU A 67 12.80 -22.60 -12.51
C GLU A 67 13.38 -22.57 -11.10
N VAL A 68 13.93 -21.42 -10.68
CA VAL A 68 14.59 -21.27 -9.38
C VAL A 68 13.74 -20.55 -8.35
N LYS A 69 12.66 -19.85 -8.75
CA LYS A 69 11.74 -19.12 -7.85
C LYS A 69 11.32 -19.92 -6.61
N PRO A 70 10.90 -21.21 -6.71
CA PRO A 70 10.46 -21.98 -5.55
C PRO A 70 11.55 -22.23 -4.49
N SER A 71 12.83 -22.14 -4.89
CA SER A 71 13.99 -22.35 -4.03
C SER A 71 14.53 -21.04 -3.45
N VAL A 72 14.08 -19.88 -3.95
CA VAL A 72 14.52 -18.58 -3.46
C VAL A 72 13.68 -18.16 -2.25
N THR A 73 14.37 -17.62 -1.24
CA THR A 73 13.73 -16.94 -0.12
C THR A 73 14.28 -15.52 -0.02
N ILE A 74 13.40 -14.53 -0.05
CA ILE A 74 13.73 -13.11 0.09
C ILE A 74 13.37 -12.68 1.52
N ASP A 75 14.34 -12.19 2.28
CA ASP A 75 14.08 -11.53 3.56
C ASP A 75 13.84 -10.04 3.31
N TYR A 76 12.63 -9.56 3.58
CA TYR A 76 12.22 -8.19 3.31
C TYR A 76 13.07 -7.17 4.09
N ASP A 77 13.48 -7.52 5.32
CA ASP A 77 14.29 -6.63 6.17
C ASP A 77 15.74 -6.50 5.69
N GLN A 78 16.20 -7.41 4.84
CA GLN A 78 17.55 -7.40 4.26
C GLN A 78 17.59 -6.69 2.90
N ILE A 79 16.45 -6.21 2.40
CA ILE A 79 16.41 -5.45 1.14
C ILE A 79 17.07 -4.08 1.36
N PRO A 80 18.06 -3.68 0.53
CA PRO A 80 18.71 -2.39 0.68
C PRO A 80 17.74 -1.21 0.51
N GLU A 81 17.92 -0.16 1.31
CA GLU A 81 17.09 1.05 1.26
C GLU A 81 16.99 1.68 -0.15
N ALA A 82 18.06 1.52 -0.95
CA ALA A 82 18.14 2.01 -2.33
C ALA A 82 17.06 1.42 -3.25
N TYR A 83 16.69 0.14 -3.05
CA TYR A 83 15.61 -0.49 -3.83
C TYR A 83 14.27 0.17 -3.54
N PHE A 84 13.96 0.45 -2.27
CA PHE A 84 12.74 1.14 -1.89
C PHE A 84 12.65 2.55 -2.47
N LYS A 85 13.76 3.31 -2.45
CA LYS A 85 13.83 4.65 -3.06
C LYS A 85 13.56 4.60 -4.56
N ARG A 86 14.18 3.66 -5.26
CA ARG A 86 13.98 3.46 -6.70
C ARG A 86 12.53 3.08 -7.03
N MET A 87 11.96 2.12 -6.30
CA MET A 87 10.56 1.68 -6.53
C MET A 87 9.55 2.79 -6.26
N LYS A 88 9.75 3.60 -5.21
CA LYS A 88 8.91 4.78 -4.96
C LYS A 88 8.94 5.77 -6.12
N LEU A 89 10.12 6.00 -6.71
CA LEU A 89 10.26 6.87 -7.88
C LEU A 89 9.57 6.28 -9.12
N GLU A 90 9.74 4.98 -9.40
CA GLU A 90 9.10 4.30 -10.54
C GLU A 90 7.57 4.30 -10.42
N LEU A 91 7.03 4.12 -9.22
CA LEU A 91 5.59 4.20 -8.93
C LEU A 91 5.05 5.64 -8.90
N GLY A 92 5.90 6.65 -9.09
CA GLY A 92 5.52 8.06 -8.99
C GLY A 92 5.12 8.49 -7.58
N ILE A 93 5.41 7.68 -6.55
CA ILE A 93 5.12 7.99 -5.15
C ILE A 93 6.12 9.05 -4.70
N ARG A 94 5.68 10.31 -4.74
CA ARG A 94 6.44 11.44 -4.23
C ARG A 94 6.20 11.55 -2.73
N SER A 95 7.28 11.82 -1.99
CA SER A 95 7.17 12.30 -0.61
C SER A 95 6.47 13.65 -0.64
N VAL A 96 5.19 13.68 -0.27
CA VAL A 96 4.45 14.92 -0.08
C VAL A 96 4.72 15.41 1.34
N ASP A 97 5.02 16.70 1.52
CA ASP A 97 5.08 17.30 2.85
C ASP A 97 3.73 17.06 3.56
N PRO A 98 3.71 16.46 4.76
CA PRO A 98 2.47 16.18 5.49
C PRO A 98 1.55 17.40 5.64
N LYS A 99 2.12 18.59 5.80
CA LYS A 99 1.33 19.84 5.88
C LYS A 99 0.68 20.17 4.55
N GLN A 100 1.39 19.93 3.45
CA GLN A 100 0.92 20.19 2.10
C GLN A 100 -0.14 19.16 1.69
N ALA A 101 0.04 17.89 2.06
CA ALA A 101 -0.95 16.83 1.88
C ALA A 101 -2.25 17.15 2.60
N SER A 102 -2.18 17.54 3.88
CA SER A 102 -3.36 17.93 4.67
C SER A 102 -4.10 19.13 4.08
N HIS A 103 -3.36 20.13 3.58
CA HIS A 103 -3.97 21.28 2.90
C HIS A 103 -4.65 20.88 1.58
N PHE A 104 -4.06 19.99 0.78
CA PHE A 104 -4.69 19.50 -0.46
C PHE A 104 -5.93 18.65 -0.17
N GLU A 105 -5.87 17.79 0.84
CA GLU A 105 -7.00 17.00 1.30
C GLU A 105 -8.15 17.91 1.75
N GLN A 106 -7.86 18.92 2.57
CA GLN A 106 -8.87 19.87 3.03
C GLN A 106 -9.52 20.62 1.85
N ARG A 107 -8.72 21.09 0.88
CA ARG A 107 -9.27 21.74 -0.33
C ARG A 107 -10.12 20.81 -1.18
N LEU A 108 -9.75 19.53 -1.27
CA LEU A 108 -10.52 18.53 -2.00
C LEU A 108 -11.88 18.31 -1.32
N LEU A 109 -11.88 18.15 0.01
CA LEU A 109 -13.11 18.00 0.80
C LEU A 109 -14.03 19.22 0.67
N GLU A 110 -13.46 20.43 0.73
CA GLU A 110 -14.22 21.68 0.55
C GLU A 110 -14.84 21.78 -0.85
N THR A 111 -14.12 21.34 -1.89
CA THR A 111 -14.61 21.35 -3.27
C THR A 111 -15.71 20.31 -3.47
N LEU A 112 -15.53 19.10 -2.93
CA LEU A 112 -16.53 18.02 -3.00
C LEU A 112 -17.81 18.37 -2.23
N ASP A 113 -17.70 19.09 -1.11
CA ASP A 113 -18.85 19.61 -0.36
C ASP A 113 -19.61 20.68 -1.16
N GLN A 114 -18.89 21.60 -1.81
CA GLN A 114 -19.47 22.61 -2.71
C GLN A 114 -20.14 22.02 -3.95
N GLU A 115 -19.60 20.91 -4.49
CA GLU A 115 -20.19 20.16 -5.60
C GLU A 115 -21.35 19.25 -5.17
N GLY A 116 -21.69 19.23 -3.88
CA GLY A 116 -22.82 18.48 -3.34
C GLY A 116 -22.58 16.97 -3.25
N ALA A 117 -21.32 16.51 -3.30
CA ALA A 117 -20.96 15.09 -3.22
C ALA A 117 -21.33 14.45 -1.86
N PHE A 118 -21.56 15.26 -0.82
CA PHE A 118 -21.96 14.82 0.51
C PHE A 118 -23.43 15.13 0.87
N THR A 119 -24.21 15.66 -0.08
CA THR A 119 -25.65 15.90 0.13
C THR A 119 -26.40 14.57 0.11
N LYS A 120 -27.11 14.26 1.20
CA LYS A 120 -28.12 13.19 1.29
C LYS A 120 -29.38 13.55 0.52
#